data_AF-A0A1Q7LPW3-F1
#
_entry.id   AF-A0A1Q7LPW3-F1
#
_cell.length_a   1.000
_cell.length_b   1.000
_cell.length_c   1.000
_cell.angle_alpha   90.00
_cell.angle_beta   90.00
_cell.angle_gamma   90.00
#
_symmetry.space_group_name_H-M   'P 1'
#
loop_
_entity.id
_entity.type
_entity.pdbx_description
1 polymer ?
#
loop_
_entity_poly.entity_id
_entity_poly.type
_entity_poly.pdbx_seq_one_letter_code
_entity_poly.pdbx_strand_id
1 'polypeptide(L)'
;MTRVGQGTPSRYREDKDALRMTIKLDEVQCVVQDNFLTITVEADRGREAYEKISLALDRFIRCLSLEVKSYVSYRLLVIESEQGVPYTLPKSLRMTLTGYDLVKLREAISNAEQAWQIRDPILDRALSYYEHALFLFEERNEITDLFSGHFRYMITEIFLNIWKAVSVVVGDPAVDKDYRRRYRLLGLDDDFFKDKIEPVRRLRNAYDIAHYRLAPDRLDEIERSFNMAKETTEKVMSEYRRYLTEEKPSFMTIIKSKKSLGETEAVTEPSTENGKP
;
A
#
# COMPACT_ATOMS: atom_id res chain seq x y z
N MET A 1 11.54 -21.39 35.97
CA MET A 1 12.78 -20.81 35.38
C MET A 1 12.50 -19.33 35.16
N THR A 2 13.06 -18.47 35.99
CA THR A 2 12.73 -17.03 36.04
C THR A 2 13.60 -16.28 35.05
N ARG A 3 13.01 -15.72 33.99
CA ARG A 3 13.71 -14.80 33.07
C ARG A 3 13.59 -13.39 33.63
N VAL A 4 14.70 -12.84 34.09
CA VAL A 4 14.84 -11.40 34.41
C VAL A 4 15.24 -10.71 33.12
N GLY A 5 14.32 -9.95 32.52
CA GLY A 5 14.66 -9.08 31.40
C GLY A 5 15.42 -7.87 31.92
N GLN A 6 16.72 -7.77 31.62
CA GLN A 6 17.43 -6.49 31.65
C GLN A 6 16.98 -5.68 30.43
N GLY A 7 15.94 -4.88 30.61
CA GLY A 7 15.60 -3.78 29.72
C GLY A 7 15.88 -2.47 30.43
N THR A 8 16.40 -1.49 29.72
CA THR A 8 16.47 -0.10 30.19
C THR A 8 15.08 0.30 30.71
N PRO A 9 14.95 0.86 31.93
CA PRO A 9 13.65 1.32 32.41
C PRO A 9 13.05 2.29 31.40
N SER A 10 11.74 2.21 31.18
CA SER A 10 10.98 3.16 30.37
C SER A 10 11.31 4.58 30.85
N ARG A 11 12.19 5.28 30.13
CA ARG A 11 12.51 6.67 30.43
C ARG A 11 11.25 7.45 30.11
N TYR A 12 10.70 8.16 31.11
CA TYR A 12 9.67 9.16 30.84
C TYR A 12 10.21 10.09 29.76
N ARG A 13 9.46 10.20 28.66
CA ARG A 13 9.88 10.96 27.49
C ARG A 13 9.96 12.43 27.85
N GLU A 14 11.09 13.08 27.53
CA GLU A 14 11.20 14.53 27.70
C GLU A 14 10.47 15.22 26.54
N ASP A 15 9.92 16.42 26.76
CA ASP A 15 9.19 17.18 25.72
C ASP A 15 10.04 17.45 24.47
N LYS A 16 11.36 17.54 24.64
CA LYS A 16 12.32 17.71 23.54
C LYS A 16 12.40 16.50 22.60
N ASP A 17 12.04 15.32 23.08
CA ASP A 17 12.04 14.07 22.32
C ASP A 17 10.68 13.85 21.64
N ALA A 18 9.74 14.80 21.77
CA ALA A 18 8.45 14.75 21.09
C ALA A 18 8.61 14.80 19.57
N LEU A 19 7.81 13.99 18.88
CA LEU A 19 7.74 14.07 17.44
C LEU A 19 6.92 15.32 17.10
N ARG A 20 7.58 16.38 16.62
CA ARG A 20 6.91 17.56 16.08
C ARG A 20 7.40 17.84 14.68
N MET A 21 6.50 17.82 13.71
CA MET A 21 6.83 18.06 12.31
C MET A 21 5.66 18.69 11.57
N THR A 22 5.99 19.59 10.65
CA THR A 22 5.02 20.17 9.72
C THR A 22 5.07 19.39 8.43
N ILE A 23 3.92 19.02 7.91
CA ILE A 23 3.73 18.32 6.64
C ILE A 23 2.88 19.22 5.74
N LYS A 24 3.19 19.26 4.45
CA LYS A 24 2.41 19.98 3.46
C LYS A 24 1.73 19.01 2.50
N LEU A 25 0.40 18.94 2.59
CA LEU A 25 -0.43 18.11 1.72
C LEU A 25 -1.34 19.01 0.86
N ASP A 26 -0.83 19.49 -0.26
CA ASP A 26 -1.52 20.48 -1.12
C ASP A 26 -1.70 21.85 -0.43
N GLU A 27 -2.91 22.40 -0.51
CA GLU A 27 -3.45 23.52 0.27
C GLU A 27 -3.68 23.21 1.75
N VAL A 28 -3.46 21.97 2.20
CA VAL A 28 -3.68 21.56 3.59
C VAL A 28 -2.38 21.67 4.40
N GLN A 29 -2.43 22.46 5.47
CA GLN A 29 -1.33 22.59 6.42
C GLN A 29 -1.52 21.57 7.55
N CYS A 30 -0.51 20.72 7.74
CA CYS A 30 -0.54 19.62 8.70
C CYS A 30 0.58 19.79 9.73
N VAL A 31 0.27 19.61 11.02
CA VAL A 31 1.26 19.55 12.10
C VAL A 31 1.07 18.23 12.83
N VAL A 32 2.05 17.35 12.74
CA VAL A 32 2.12 16.14 13.56
C VAL A 32 2.78 16.49 14.88
N GLN A 33 2.10 16.15 15.96
CA GLN A 33 2.61 16.17 17.31
C GLN A 33 2.32 14.80 17.96
N ASP A 34 3.32 13.93 18.02
CA ASP A 34 3.21 12.56 18.48
C ASP A 34 2.12 11.75 17.76
N ASN A 35 1.07 11.37 18.49
CA ASN A 35 -0.07 10.60 17.98
C ASN A 35 -1.19 11.52 17.46
N PHE A 36 -0.97 12.83 17.45
CA PHE A 36 -1.93 13.83 16.98
C PHE A 36 -1.47 14.46 15.68
N LEU A 37 -2.42 14.63 14.76
CA LEU A 37 -2.24 15.36 13.52
C LEU A 37 -3.26 16.51 13.52
N THR A 38 -2.76 17.73 13.63
CA THR A 38 -3.56 18.95 13.52
C THR A 38 -3.55 19.41 12.08
N ILE A 39 -4.71 19.78 11.56
CA ILE A 39 -4.90 20.12 10.15
C ILE A 39 -5.64 21.43 10.04
N THR A 40 -5.13 22.31 9.18
CA THR A 40 -5.75 23.60 8.85
C THR A 40 -5.97 23.68 7.35
N VAL A 41 -7.20 24.01 6.96
CA VAL A 41 -7.63 24.14 5.56
C VAL A 41 -8.64 25.27 5.42
N GLU A 42 -8.58 25.98 4.31
CA GLU A 42 -9.59 26.97 3.93
C GLU A 42 -10.76 26.29 3.19
N ALA A 43 -11.97 26.53 3.65
CA ALA A 43 -13.20 25.97 3.07
C ALA A 43 -14.42 26.82 3.44
N ASP A 44 -15.44 26.84 2.58
CA ASP A 44 -16.64 27.64 2.79
C ASP A 44 -17.58 27.02 3.84
N ARG A 45 -17.46 25.71 4.07
CA ARG A 45 -18.30 24.94 5.00
C ARG A 45 -17.60 23.70 5.53
N GLY A 46 -18.00 23.25 6.73
CA GLY A 46 -17.39 22.09 7.38
C GLY A 46 -17.40 20.78 6.56
N ARG A 47 -18.40 20.57 5.70
CA ARG A 47 -18.43 19.42 4.78
C ARG A 47 -17.32 19.47 3.72
N GLU A 48 -17.09 20.65 3.14
CA GLU A 48 -16.04 20.82 2.14
C GLU A 48 -14.66 20.69 2.79
N ALA A 49 -14.48 21.25 4.00
CA ALA A 49 -13.27 21.02 4.79
C ALA A 49 -13.01 19.53 5.01
N TYR A 50 -14.03 18.77 5.40
CA TYR A 50 -13.93 17.33 5.59
C TYR A 50 -13.56 16.59 4.30
N GLU A 51 -14.17 16.93 3.16
CA GLU A 51 -13.88 16.32 1.86
C GLU A 51 -12.43 16.59 1.42
N LYS A 52 -11.94 17.83 1.56
CA LYS A 52 -10.55 18.22 1.28
C LYS A 52 -9.56 17.47 2.19
N ILE A 53 -9.83 17.44 3.50
CA ILE A 53 -8.99 16.75 4.48
C ILE A 53 -8.94 15.25 4.18
N SER A 54 -10.09 14.61 3.97
CA SER A 54 -10.16 13.16 3.73
C SER A 54 -9.39 12.78 2.47
N LEU A 55 -9.56 13.54 1.38
CA LEU A 55 -8.85 13.29 0.13
C LEU A 55 -7.33 13.41 0.29
N ALA A 56 -6.85 14.43 1.01
CA ALA A 56 -5.43 14.63 1.26
C ALA A 56 -4.86 13.53 2.18
N LEU A 57 -5.55 13.24 3.27
CA LEU A 57 -5.11 12.29 4.30
C LEU A 57 -5.16 10.84 3.84
N ASP A 58 -6.23 10.39 3.18
CA ASP A 58 -6.37 8.99 2.79
C ASP A 58 -5.19 8.55 1.92
N ARG A 59 -4.80 9.41 0.97
CA ARG A 59 -3.64 9.14 0.13
C ARG A 59 -2.33 9.19 0.93
N PHE A 60 -2.17 10.15 1.83
CA PHE A 60 -0.98 10.26 2.67
C PHE A 60 -0.81 9.03 3.56
N ILE A 61 -1.91 8.55 4.14
CA ILE A 61 -1.95 7.39 5.04
C ILE A 61 -1.65 6.09 4.28
N ARG A 62 -2.11 5.96 3.03
CA ARG A 62 -1.69 4.84 2.17
C ARG A 62 -0.19 4.87 1.89
N CYS A 63 0.38 6.04 1.58
CA CYS A 63 1.83 6.19 1.42
C CYS A 63 2.56 5.87 2.72
N LEU A 64 2.07 6.34 3.87
CA LEU A 64 2.66 6.08 5.17
C LEU A 64 2.60 4.59 5.52
N SER A 65 1.50 3.90 5.21
CA SER A 65 1.35 2.46 5.41
C SER A 65 2.37 1.64 4.63
N LEU A 66 2.73 2.10 3.42
CA LEU A 66 3.82 1.52 2.64
C LEU A 66 5.19 1.76 3.30
N GLU A 67 5.44 2.96 3.84
CA GLU A 67 6.70 3.30 4.50
C GLU A 67 6.92 2.58 5.83
N VAL A 68 5.89 2.55 6.69
CA VAL A 68 5.98 1.87 7.99
C VAL A 68 5.73 0.37 7.89
N LYS A 69 5.30 -0.12 6.72
CA LYS A 69 5.00 -1.52 6.45
C LYS A 69 3.96 -2.09 7.40
N SER A 70 2.94 -1.30 7.71
CA SER A 70 1.83 -1.69 8.58
C SER A 70 0.60 -0.89 8.17
N TYR A 71 -0.58 -1.38 8.50
CA TYR A 71 -1.79 -0.60 8.34
C TYR A 71 -1.70 0.65 9.22
N VAL A 72 -1.84 1.80 8.59
CA VAL A 72 -2.01 3.08 9.27
C VAL A 72 -3.39 3.60 8.92
N SER A 73 -4.03 4.22 9.90
CA SER A 73 -5.35 4.80 9.80
C SER A 73 -5.36 6.09 10.61
N TYR A 74 -6.47 6.80 10.67
CA TYR A 74 -6.58 7.99 11.51
C TYR A 74 -7.97 8.09 12.10
N ARG A 75 -8.08 8.90 13.15
CA ARG A 75 -9.36 9.21 13.79
C ARG A 75 -9.52 10.72 13.89
N LEU A 76 -10.59 11.23 13.29
CA LEU A 76 -11.00 12.60 13.51
C LEU A 76 -11.45 12.76 14.98
N LEU A 77 -10.77 13.64 15.72
CA LEU A 77 -11.11 13.92 17.12
C LEU A 77 -12.11 15.07 17.21
N VAL A 78 -11.77 16.19 16.58
CA VAL A 78 -12.49 17.47 16.65
C VAL A 78 -12.30 18.19 15.31
N ILE A 79 -13.33 18.92 14.87
CA ILE A 79 -13.20 19.96 13.84
C ILE A 79 -13.76 21.23 14.45
N GLU A 80 -12.99 22.30 14.40
CA GLU A 80 -13.37 23.62 14.89
C GLU A 80 -13.31 24.63 13.75
N SER A 81 -14.24 25.59 13.72
CA SER A 81 -14.12 26.78 12.88
C SER A 81 -13.05 27.73 13.41
N GLU A 82 -12.72 28.79 12.66
CA GLU A 82 -11.82 29.87 13.14
C GLU A 82 -12.29 30.48 14.49
N GLN A 83 -13.59 30.40 14.77
CA GLN A 83 -14.24 30.96 15.96
C GLN A 83 -14.27 29.95 17.13
N GLY A 84 -13.66 28.77 16.97
CA GLY A 84 -13.65 27.70 17.97
C GLY A 84 -14.98 26.94 18.10
N VAL A 85 -15.87 27.06 17.12
CA VAL A 85 -17.16 26.35 17.13
C VAL A 85 -16.97 24.92 16.61
N PRO A 86 -17.29 23.88 17.40
CA PRO A 86 -17.09 22.50 16.98
C PRO A 86 -18.14 22.05 15.95
N TYR A 87 -17.71 21.30 14.93
CA TYR A 87 -18.60 20.60 14.00
C TYR A 87 -18.77 19.13 14.39
N THR A 88 -20.01 18.65 14.40
CA THR A 88 -20.34 17.24 14.62
C THR A 88 -20.34 16.50 13.28
N LEU A 89 -19.36 15.62 13.06
CA LEU A 89 -19.32 14.72 11.90
C LEU A 89 -19.49 13.26 12.30
N PRO A 90 -20.00 12.39 11.39
CA PRO A 90 -20.16 10.97 11.66
C PRO A 90 -18.81 10.33 12.03
N LYS A 91 -18.85 9.49 13.08
CA LYS A 91 -17.68 8.83 13.66
C LYS A 91 -17.55 7.42 13.08
N SER A 92 -16.46 7.11 12.38
CA SER A 92 -15.96 5.73 12.23
C SER A 92 -14.42 5.70 12.17
N LEU A 93 -13.85 4.59 12.65
CA LEU A 93 -12.66 4.43 13.55
C LEU A 93 -11.60 3.52 12.87
N ARG A 94 -10.30 3.35 13.24
CA ARG A 94 -9.49 3.43 14.49
C ARG A 94 -7.99 3.37 14.11
N MET A 95 -7.06 4.07 14.81
CA MET A 95 -5.59 3.95 14.65
C MET A 95 -4.90 3.43 15.94
N THR A 96 -3.97 2.49 15.79
CA THR A 96 -3.03 2.10 16.84
C THR A 96 -1.61 2.00 16.25
N LEU A 97 -0.80 3.04 16.43
CA LEU A 97 0.62 3.01 16.08
C LEU A 97 1.45 2.80 17.35
N THR A 98 2.11 1.65 17.48
CA THR A 98 3.04 1.38 18.60
C THR A 98 4.47 1.36 18.06
N GLY A 99 4.98 2.52 17.66
CA GLY A 99 6.35 2.69 17.20
C GLY A 99 7.28 3.13 18.34
N TYR A 100 8.22 2.27 18.75
CA TYR A 100 9.24 2.62 19.75
C TYR A 100 10.45 3.38 19.15
N ASP A 101 10.51 3.52 17.82
CA ASP A 101 11.60 4.18 17.09
C ASP A 101 11.09 5.44 16.38
N LEU A 102 11.18 6.58 17.07
CA LEU A 102 10.71 7.88 16.59
C LEU A 102 11.53 8.40 15.40
N VAL A 103 12.78 7.96 15.25
CA VAL A 103 13.64 8.37 14.14
C VAL A 103 13.12 7.74 12.86
N LYS A 104 12.88 6.42 12.86
CA LYS A 104 12.28 5.73 11.72
C LYS A 104 10.89 6.23 11.39
N LEU A 105 10.08 6.54 12.40
CA LEU A 105 8.76 7.11 12.17
C LEU A 105 8.83 8.48 11.48
N ARG A 106 9.76 9.34 11.92
CA ARG A 106 9.98 10.64 11.29
C ARG A 106 10.42 10.50 9.83
N GLU A 107 11.35 9.58 9.56
CA GLU A 107 11.79 9.25 8.20
C GLU A 107 10.62 8.74 7.35
N ALA A 108 9.82 7.81 7.88
CA ALA A 108 8.64 7.28 7.19
C ALA A 108 7.61 8.38 6.87
N ILE A 109 7.35 9.30 7.80
CA ILE A 109 6.45 10.44 7.57
C ILE A 109 7.01 11.35 6.47
N SER A 110 8.30 11.68 6.50
CA SER A 110 8.94 12.51 5.48
C SER A 110 8.90 11.83 4.11
N ASN A 111 9.16 10.52 4.03
CA ASN A 111 9.09 9.77 2.79
C ASN A 111 7.66 9.68 2.26
N ALA A 112 6.68 9.52 3.14
CA ALA A 112 5.26 9.49 2.79
C ALA A 112 4.80 10.84 2.24
N GLU A 113 5.25 11.96 2.82
CA GLU A 113 4.99 13.31 2.30
C GLU A 113 5.56 13.49 0.88
N GLN A 114 6.81 13.08 0.65
CA GLN A 114 7.43 13.15 -0.68
C GLN A 114 6.69 12.26 -1.69
N ALA A 115 6.39 11.02 -1.31
CA ALA A 115 5.65 10.08 -2.14
C ALA A 115 4.23 10.58 -2.46
N TRP A 116 3.59 11.26 -1.51
CA TRP A 116 2.30 11.88 -1.71
C TRP A 116 2.33 12.94 -2.82
N GLN A 117 3.46 13.56 -3.16
CA GLN A 117 3.47 14.51 -4.28
C GLN A 117 3.33 13.81 -5.66
N ILE A 118 3.61 12.51 -5.75
CA ILE A 118 3.63 11.75 -7.02
C ILE A 118 2.22 11.30 -7.41
N ARG A 119 1.52 12.10 -8.21
CA ARG A 119 0.14 11.83 -8.67
C ARG A 119 0.15 10.88 -9.88
N ASP A 120 -0.09 9.60 -9.66
CA ASP A 120 -0.18 8.60 -10.74
C ASP A 120 -1.35 7.61 -10.50
N PRO A 121 -2.28 7.44 -11.45
CA PRO A 121 -3.45 6.56 -11.27
C PRO A 121 -3.13 5.08 -11.04
N ILE A 122 -1.99 4.59 -11.55
CA ILE A 122 -1.56 3.20 -11.34
C ILE A 122 -1.04 3.05 -9.92
N LEU A 123 -0.19 3.98 -9.46
CA LEU A 123 0.31 3.99 -8.09
C LEU A 123 -0.83 4.15 -7.08
N ASP A 124 -1.76 5.07 -7.30
CA ASP A 124 -2.90 5.31 -6.38
C ASP A 124 -3.79 4.07 -6.24
N ARG A 125 -4.02 3.34 -7.34
CA ARG A 125 -4.79 2.09 -7.32
C ARG A 125 -4.02 0.97 -6.61
N ALA A 126 -2.72 0.84 -6.86
CA ALA A 126 -1.88 -0.15 -6.19
C ALA A 126 -1.84 0.11 -4.67
N LEU A 127 -1.66 1.37 -4.26
CA LEU A 127 -1.71 1.81 -2.86
C LEU A 127 -3.04 1.47 -2.19
N SER A 128 -4.16 1.69 -2.88
CA SER A 128 -5.49 1.38 -2.33
C SER A 128 -5.69 -0.13 -2.12
N TYR A 129 -5.26 -0.96 -3.06
CA TYR A 129 -5.33 -2.42 -2.89
C TYR A 129 -4.42 -2.91 -1.76
N TYR A 130 -3.21 -2.37 -1.68
CA TYR A 130 -2.25 -2.72 -0.65
C TYR A 130 -2.76 -2.36 0.75
N GLU A 131 -3.22 -1.12 0.93
CA GLU A 131 -3.78 -0.64 2.21
C GLU A 131 -5.00 -1.48 2.63
N HIS A 132 -5.91 -1.77 1.70
CA HIS A 132 -7.06 -2.62 2.01
C HIS A 132 -6.67 -4.04 2.44
N ALA A 133 -5.64 -4.63 1.82
CA ALA A 133 -5.12 -5.93 2.23
C ALA A 133 -4.50 -5.88 3.62
N LEU A 134 -3.75 -4.82 3.97
CA LEU A 134 -3.20 -4.62 5.31
C LEU A 134 -4.31 -4.45 6.34
N PHE A 135 -5.31 -3.61 6.06
CA PHE A 135 -6.48 -3.43 6.92
C PHE A 135 -7.15 -4.77 7.24
N LEU A 136 -7.53 -5.53 6.21
CA LEU A 136 -8.20 -6.81 6.39
C LEU A 136 -7.32 -7.80 7.16
N PHE A 137 -6.00 -7.82 6.90
CA PHE A 137 -5.10 -8.73 7.58
C PHE A 137 -4.94 -8.37 9.06
N GLU A 138 -4.70 -7.10 9.39
CA GLU A 138 -4.47 -6.67 10.78
C GLU A 138 -5.75 -6.74 11.63
N GLU A 139 -6.91 -6.39 11.06
CA GLU A 139 -8.19 -6.35 11.77
C GLU A 139 -8.97 -7.67 11.72
N ARG A 140 -8.42 -8.73 11.09
CA ARG A 140 -9.14 -9.98 10.83
C ARG A 140 -9.82 -10.60 12.05
N ASN A 141 -9.16 -10.53 13.21
CA ASN A 141 -9.67 -11.10 14.46
C ASN A 141 -10.76 -10.24 15.11
N GLU A 142 -10.84 -8.95 14.79
CA GLU A 142 -11.93 -8.06 15.23
C GLU A 142 -13.15 -8.17 14.30
N ILE A 143 -12.92 -8.46 13.01
CA ILE A 143 -13.96 -8.51 11.98
C ILE A 143 -14.75 -9.83 12.00
N THR A 144 -14.09 -10.98 12.20
CA THR A 144 -14.78 -12.28 12.15
C THR A 144 -14.10 -13.37 12.99
N ASP A 145 -14.86 -14.41 13.31
CA ASP A 145 -14.39 -15.57 14.07
C ASP A 145 -13.48 -16.45 13.21
N LEU A 146 -12.30 -16.82 13.74
CA LEU A 146 -11.28 -17.66 13.10
C LEU A 146 -11.81 -18.99 12.55
N PHE A 147 -12.82 -19.58 13.19
CA PHE A 147 -13.38 -20.87 12.81
C PHE A 147 -14.53 -20.74 11.80
N SER A 148 -14.94 -19.52 11.46
CA SER A 148 -16.03 -19.27 10.53
C SER A 148 -15.61 -19.49 9.06
N GLY A 149 -16.59 -19.77 8.20
CA GLY A 149 -16.38 -19.71 6.75
C GLY A 149 -15.97 -18.30 6.29
N HIS A 150 -16.52 -17.26 6.92
CA HIS A 150 -16.23 -15.84 6.64
C HIS A 150 -14.75 -15.48 6.82
N PHE A 151 -14.07 -16.09 7.78
CA PHE A 151 -12.62 -15.93 7.93
C PHE A 151 -11.87 -16.35 6.66
N ARG A 152 -12.25 -17.46 6.04
CA ARG A 152 -11.61 -17.95 4.81
C ARG A 152 -11.85 -17.03 3.61
N TYR A 153 -13.05 -16.46 3.51
CA TYR A 153 -13.38 -15.44 2.52
C TYR A 153 -12.52 -14.19 2.70
N MET A 154 -12.31 -13.76 3.94
CA MET A 154 -11.47 -12.60 4.23
C MET A 154 -9.99 -12.87 3.91
N ILE A 155 -9.44 -14.04 4.27
CA ILE A 155 -8.09 -14.44 3.87
C ILE A 155 -7.96 -14.42 2.34
N THR A 156 -8.94 -14.98 1.64
CA THR A 156 -9.01 -14.94 0.18
C THR A 156 -8.95 -13.51 -0.37
N GLU A 157 -9.77 -12.60 0.17
CA GLU A 157 -9.77 -11.19 -0.23
C GLU A 157 -8.45 -10.49 0.04
N ILE A 158 -7.76 -10.79 1.15
CA ILE A 158 -6.44 -10.25 1.45
C ILE A 158 -5.45 -10.57 0.33
N PHE A 159 -5.32 -11.84 -0.07
CA PHE A 159 -4.37 -12.25 -1.11
C PHE A 159 -4.76 -11.75 -2.50
N LEU A 160 -6.06 -11.66 -2.79
CA LEU A 160 -6.54 -11.06 -4.04
C LEU A 160 -6.14 -9.59 -4.13
N ASN A 161 -6.27 -8.82 -3.04
CA ASN A 161 -5.88 -7.42 -3.02
C ASN A 161 -4.35 -7.24 -3.08
N ILE A 162 -3.57 -8.10 -2.40
CA ILE A 162 -2.10 -8.13 -2.55
C ILE A 162 -1.69 -8.37 -4.01
N TRP A 163 -2.27 -9.38 -4.67
CA TRP A 163 -1.98 -9.63 -6.09
C TRP A 163 -2.39 -8.46 -6.97
N LYS A 164 -3.59 -7.88 -6.76
CA LYS A 164 -4.06 -6.72 -7.53
C LYS A 164 -3.10 -5.53 -7.38
N ALA A 165 -2.56 -5.30 -6.18
CA ALA A 165 -1.57 -4.24 -5.96
C ALA A 165 -0.32 -4.43 -6.82
N VAL A 166 0.21 -5.66 -6.89
CA VAL A 166 1.34 -6.02 -7.76
C VAL A 166 0.97 -5.89 -9.24
N SER A 167 -0.10 -6.56 -9.67
CA SER A 167 -0.46 -6.70 -11.08
C SER A 167 -0.89 -5.38 -11.72
N VAL A 168 -1.42 -4.43 -10.95
CA VAL A 168 -1.70 -3.08 -11.44
C VAL A 168 -0.44 -2.39 -11.94
N VAL A 169 0.68 -2.57 -11.24
CA VAL A 169 1.98 -1.99 -11.59
C VAL A 169 2.65 -2.79 -12.71
N VAL A 170 2.90 -4.09 -12.48
CA VAL A 170 3.71 -4.91 -13.40
C VAL A 170 2.93 -5.52 -14.55
N GLY A 171 1.60 -5.52 -14.49
CA GLY A 171 0.71 -6.23 -15.43
C GLY A 171 0.40 -7.67 -14.98
N ASP A 172 -0.74 -8.21 -15.40
CA ASP A 172 -1.08 -9.63 -15.22
C ASP A 172 -0.57 -10.44 -16.42
N PRO A 173 0.36 -11.41 -16.25
CA PRO A 173 0.85 -12.25 -17.35
C PRO A 173 -0.24 -12.98 -18.14
N ALA A 174 -1.42 -13.19 -17.55
CA ALA A 174 -2.55 -13.84 -18.23
C ALA A 174 -3.31 -12.91 -19.20
N VAL A 175 -3.16 -11.58 -19.05
CA VAL A 175 -3.98 -10.59 -19.77
C VAL A 175 -3.11 -9.55 -20.49
N ASP A 176 -2.08 -9.04 -19.84
CA ASP A 176 -1.27 -7.93 -20.31
C ASP A 176 -0.05 -8.43 -21.09
N LYS A 177 -0.03 -8.25 -22.41
CA LYS A 177 1.12 -8.65 -23.26
C LYS A 177 2.41 -7.88 -22.92
N ASP A 178 2.30 -6.70 -22.32
CA ASP A 178 3.43 -5.81 -22.02
C ASP A 178 4.01 -5.99 -20.61
N TYR A 179 3.56 -6.99 -19.82
CA TYR A 179 4.02 -7.19 -18.45
C TYR A 179 5.54 -7.30 -18.35
N ARG A 180 6.18 -8.06 -19.26
CA ARG A 180 7.65 -8.21 -19.32
C ARG A 180 8.38 -6.91 -19.62
N ARG A 181 7.74 -5.96 -20.30
CA ARG A 181 8.33 -4.65 -20.56
C ARG A 181 8.27 -3.78 -19.32
N ARG A 182 7.11 -3.69 -18.66
CA ARG A 182 6.95 -2.92 -17.40
C ARG A 182 7.93 -3.43 -16.34
N TYR A 183 8.03 -4.75 -16.23
CA TYR A 183 8.99 -5.43 -15.39
C TYR A 183 10.44 -4.96 -15.59
N ARG A 184 10.92 -4.98 -16.84
CA ARG A 184 12.27 -4.49 -17.20
C ARG A 184 12.45 -3.00 -16.93
N LEU A 185 11.41 -2.18 -17.15
CA LEU A 185 11.46 -0.74 -16.88
C LEU A 185 11.65 -0.42 -15.40
N LEU A 186 11.18 -1.29 -14.50
CA LEU A 186 11.39 -1.16 -13.05
C LEU A 186 12.78 -1.60 -12.60
N GLY A 187 13.58 -2.22 -13.48
CA GLY A 187 14.90 -2.75 -13.13
C GLY A 187 14.84 -3.95 -12.18
N LEU A 188 13.73 -4.69 -12.17
CA LEU A 188 13.61 -5.97 -11.47
C LEU A 188 14.28 -7.06 -12.33
N ASP A 189 15.08 -7.94 -11.72
CA ASP A 189 15.82 -9.01 -12.40
C ASP A 189 15.00 -10.30 -12.56
N ASP A 190 15.11 -11.02 -13.67
CA ASP A 190 14.25 -12.18 -13.97
C ASP A 190 14.09 -13.20 -12.81
N ASP A 191 15.08 -13.29 -11.93
CA ASP A 191 15.04 -14.09 -10.70
C ASP A 191 14.02 -13.56 -9.68
N PHE A 192 13.95 -12.23 -9.42
CA PHE A 192 12.88 -11.64 -8.61
C PHE A 192 11.49 -11.97 -9.16
N PHE A 193 11.31 -12.00 -10.49
CA PHE A 193 10.02 -12.40 -11.06
C PHE A 193 9.69 -13.85 -10.71
N LYS A 194 10.62 -14.77 -10.96
CA LYS A 194 10.42 -16.22 -10.75
C LYS A 194 10.27 -16.58 -9.27
N ASP A 195 11.01 -15.90 -8.39
CA ASP A 195 11.15 -16.28 -6.99
C ASP A 195 10.25 -15.49 -6.05
N LYS A 196 9.73 -14.34 -6.48
CA LYS A 196 8.87 -13.47 -5.66
C LYS A 196 7.51 -13.23 -6.30
N ILE A 197 7.46 -12.69 -7.52
CA ILE A 197 6.18 -12.34 -8.17
C ILE A 197 5.36 -13.59 -8.53
N GLU A 198 5.99 -14.59 -9.14
CA GLU A 198 5.31 -15.81 -9.59
C GLU A 198 4.72 -16.62 -8.41
N PRO A 199 5.40 -16.78 -7.25
CA PRO A 199 4.78 -17.32 -6.05
C PRO A 199 3.52 -16.57 -5.62
N VAL A 200 3.53 -15.24 -5.57
CA VAL A 200 2.34 -14.44 -5.22
C VAL A 200 1.21 -14.68 -6.23
N ARG A 201 1.53 -14.77 -7.53
CA ARG A 201 0.56 -15.13 -8.57
C ARG A 201 0.01 -16.55 -8.39
N ARG A 202 0.85 -17.50 -8.00
CA ARG A 202 0.43 -18.87 -7.71
C ARG A 202 -0.44 -18.94 -6.46
N LEU A 203 -0.25 -18.09 -5.45
CA LEU A 203 -1.17 -18.02 -4.32
C LEU A 203 -2.62 -17.77 -4.80
N ARG A 204 -2.82 -16.88 -5.78
CA ARG A 204 -4.14 -16.66 -6.41
C ARG A 204 -4.71 -17.92 -7.08
N ASN A 205 -3.87 -18.67 -7.81
CA ASN A 205 -4.33 -19.76 -8.69
C ASN A 205 -4.35 -21.15 -8.01
N ALA A 206 -3.37 -21.45 -7.16
CA ALA A 206 -3.12 -22.78 -6.59
C ALA A 206 -4.05 -23.12 -5.41
N TYR A 207 -4.63 -22.11 -4.77
CA TYR A 207 -5.48 -22.29 -3.59
C TYR A 207 -6.97 -22.14 -3.88
N ASP A 208 -7.34 -22.07 -5.16
CA ASP A 208 -8.71 -21.80 -5.58
C ASP A 208 -9.30 -20.57 -4.85
N ILE A 209 -8.43 -19.61 -4.52
CA ILE A 209 -8.76 -18.34 -3.86
C ILE A 209 -9.78 -17.58 -4.71
N ALA A 210 -9.73 -17.72 -6.04
CA ALA A 210 -10.74 -17.18 -6.94
C ALA A 210 -12.13 -17.86 -6.84
N HIS A 211 -12.25 -19.03 -6.21
CA HIS A 211 -13.48 -19.83 -6.13
C HIS A 211 -13.90 -20.17 -4.68
N TYR A 212 -13.34 -19.46 -3.69
CA TYR A 212 -13.80 -19.46 -2.28
C TYR A 212 -13.80 -20.81 -1.54
N ARG A 213 -13.05 -21.80 -2.03
CA ARG A 213 -12.98 -23.14 -1.42
C ARG A 213 -11.61 -23.38 -0.79
N LEU A 214 -11.25 -22.50 0.14
CA LEU A 214 -10.01 -22.67 0.87
C LEU A 214 -10.10 -23.87 1.82
N ALA A 215 -9.27 -24.88 1.57
CA ALA A 215 -9.17 -26.07 2.41
C ALA A 215 -8.56 -25.69 3.79
N PRO A 216 -9.13 -26.14 4.91
CA PRO A 216 -8.67 -25.74 6.26
C PRO A 216 -7.19 -26.02 6.53
N ASP A 217 -6.65 -27.10 5.97
CA ASP A 217 -5.26 -27.53 6.09
C ASP A 217 -4.25 -26.60 5.39
N ARG A 218 -4.73 -25.67 4.56
CA ARG A 218 -3.90 -24.72 3.80
C ARG A 218 -3.92 -23.30 4.33
N LEU A 219 -4.79 -22.99 5.29
CA LEU A 219 -4.87 -21.64 5.90
C LEU A 219 -3.54 -21.21 6.50
N ASP A 220 -2.89 -22.10 7.26
CA ASP A 220 -1.62 -21.81 7.92
C ASP A 220 -0.49 -21.52 6.92
N GLU A 221 -0.44 -22.23 5.80
CA GLU A 221 0.56 -22.03 4.76
C GLU A 221 0.37 -20.67 4.07
N ILE A 222 -0.90 -20.30 3.83
CA ILE A 222 -1.27 -19.03 3.22
C ILE A 222 -0.93 -17.88 4.17
N GLU A 223 -1.30 -17.96 5.45
CA GLU A 223 -0.93 -16.92 6.42
C GLU A 223 0.59 -16.76 6.54
N ARG A 224 1.36 -17.86 6.54
CA ARG A 224 2.83 -17.80 6.52
C ARG A 224 3.38 -17.14 5.25
N SER A 225 2.68 -17.27 4.14
CA SER A 225 3.05 -16.67 2.86
C SER A 225 2.70 -15.18 2.77
N PHE A 226 1.89 -14.64 3.69
CA PHE A 226 1.48 -13.23 3.68
C PHE A 226 2.68 -12.29 3.72
N ASN A 227 3.64 -12.52 4.62
CA ASN A 227 4.81 -11.64 4.75
C ASN A 227 5.64 -11.58 3.46
N MET A 228 5.86 -12.73 2.80
CA MET A 228 6.55 -12.77 1.52
C MET A 228 5.79 -12.01 0.43
N ALA A 229 4.47 -12.19 0.38
CA ALA A 229 3.63 -11.51 -0.59
C ALA A 229 3.59 -9.99 -0.37
N LYS A 230 3.49 -9.58 0.90
CA LYS A 230 3.59 -8.19 1.35
C LYS A 230 4.93 -7.56 0.97
N GLU A 231 6.05 -8.18 1.31
CA GLU A 231 7.40 -7.70 0.95
C GLU A 231 7.58 -7.55 -0.57
N THR A 232 7.03 -8.50 -1.34
CA THR A 232 7.06 -8.44 -2.81
C THR A 232 6.28 -7.23 -3.32
N THR A 233 5.08 -7.00 -2.80
CA THR A 233 4.26 -5.83 -3.13
C THR A 233 4.94 -4.52 -2.76
N GLU A 234 5.49 -4.43 -1.56
CA GLU A 234 6.24 -3.26 -1.09
C GLU A 234 7.40 -2.93 -2.03
N LYS A 235 8.17 -3.95 -2.44
CA LYS A 235 9.30 -3.79 -3.36
C LYS A 235 8.82 -3.29 -4.73
N VAL A 236 7.81 -3.92 -5.31
CA VAL A 236 7.26 -3.52 -6.62
C VAL A 236 6.78 -2.07 -6.60
N MET A 237 6.03 -1.68 -5.57
CA MET A 237 5.50 -0.31 -5.44
C MET A 237 6.62 0.71 -5.18
N SER A 238 7.63 0.35 -4.37
CA SER A 238 8.79 1.21 -4.12
C SER A 238 9.60 1.44 -5.39
N GLU A 239 9.81 0.40 -6.20
CA GLU A 239 10.51 0.52 -7.49
C GLU A 239 9.72 1.36 -8.49
N TYR A 240 8.40 1.21 -8.54
CA TYR A 240 7.57 2.04 -9.40
C TYR A 240 7.54 3.50 -8.95
N ARG A 241 7.51 3.76 -7.64
CA ARG A 241 7.66 5.11 -7.10
C ARG A 241 9.00 5.73 -7.50
N ARG A 242 10.10 4.98 -7.37
CA ARG A 242 11.42 5.42 -7.81
C ARG A 242 11.43 5.75 -9.30
N TYR A 243 10.86 4.88 -10.12
CA TYR A 243 10.70 5.09 -11.56
C TYR A 243 9.96 6.41 -11.87
N LEU A 244 8.87 6.72 -11.16
CA LEU A 244 8.11 7.98 -11.34
C LEU A 244 8.85 9.21 -10.82
N THR A 245 9.65 9.06 -9.76
CA THR A 245 10.48 10.15 -9.20
C THR A 245 11.56 10.59 -10.18
N GLU A 246 12.04 9.67 -11.03
CA GLU A 246 12.97 9.95 -12.13
C GLU A 246 12.28 10.60 -13.36
N GLU A 247 11.09 11.18 -13.18
CA GLU A 247 10.27 11.85 -14.20
C GLU A 247 9.92 10.97 -15.42
N LYS A 248 9.96 9.65 -15.26
CA LYS A 248 9.63 8.72 -16.34
C LYS A 248 8.12 8.68 -16.58
N PRO A 249 7.68 8.43 -17.83
CA PRO A 249 6.26 8.43 -18.16
C PRO A 249 5.52 7.29 -17.44
N SER A 250 4.35 7.62 -16.89
CA SER A 250 3.41 6.65 -16.31
C SER A 250 3.17 5.48 -17.25
N PHE A 251 3.07 4.27 -16.70
CA PHE A 251 2.69 3.10 -17.48
C PHE A 251 1.30 3.26 -18.11
N MET A 252 0.40 4.05 -17.53
CA MET A 252 -0.92 4.33 -18.13
C MET A 252 -0.77 5.07 -19.46
N THR A 253 0.16 6.01 -19.54
CA THR A 253 0.48 6.76 -20.76
C THR A 253 1.07 5.85 -21.82
N ILE A 254 1.99 4.96 -21.43
CA ILE A 254 2.62 3.96 -22.34
C ILE A 254 1.57 3.00 -22.92
N ILE A 255 0.59 2.57 -22.12
CA ILE A 255 -0.49 1.68 -22.58
C ILE A 255 -1.41 2.41 -23.56
N LYS A 256 -1.78 3.67 -23.26
CA LYS A 256 -2.65 4.47 -24.12
C LYS A 256 -2.00 4.77 -25.47
N SER A 257 -0.71 5.13 -25.49
CA SER A 257 0.01 5.43 -26.74
C SER A 257 0.06 4.23 -27.67
N LYS A 258 0.22 3.01 -27.14
CA LYS A 258 0.15 1.77 -27.94
C LYS A 258 -1.24 1.51 -28.51
N LYS A 259 -2.29 1.71 -27.71
CA LYS A 259 -3.68 1.56 -28.18
C LYS A 259 -4.04 2.56 -29.27
N SER A 260 -3.56 3.81 -29.18
CA SER A 260 -3.78 4.81 -30.23
C SER A 260 -2.95 4.58 -31.49
N LEU A 261 -1.78 3.95 -31.37
CA LEU A 261 -0.90 3.61 -32.49
C LEU A 261 -1.24 2.27 -33.15
N GLY A 262 -2.26 1.55 -32.66
CA GLY A 262 -2.81 0.35 -33.28
C GLY A 262 -1.73 -0.66 -33.67
N GLU A 263 -0.92 -1.13 -32.70
CA GLU A 263 0.26 -1.98 -32.91
C GLU A 263 0.17 -2.95 -34.10
N THR A 264 0.61 -2.44 -35.24
CA THR A 264 1.21 -3.12 -36.38
C THR A 264 2.67 -3.39 -36.01
N GLU A 265 2.92 -4.19 -34.99
CA GLU A 265 4.25 -4.78 -34.75
C GLU A 265 4.08 -6.28 -34.69
N ALA A 266 4.14 -6.90 -35.87
CA ALA A 266 4.47 -8.30 -36.00
C ALA A 266 5.86 -8.51 -35.39
N VAL A 267 5.90 -9.21 -34.27
CA VAL A 267 7.14 -9.72 -33.70
C VAL A 267 7.70 -10.72 -34.72
N THR A 268 8.72 -10.30 -35.46
CA THR A 268 9.60 -11.21 -36.18
C THR A 268 10.35 -12.05 -35.15
N GLU A 269 9.82 -13.22 -34.86
CA GLU A 269 10.60 -14.30 -34.27
C GLU A 269 11.73 -14.65 -35.25
N PRO A 270 13.00 -14.75 -34.80
CA PRO A 270 14.05 -15.30 -35.64
C PRO A 270 13.75 -16.78 -35.86
N SER A 271 13.38 -17.13 -37.10
CA SER A 271 13.26 -18.49 -37.58
C SER A 271 14.59 -19.21 -37.40
N THR A 272 14.62 -20.19 -36.49
CA THR A 272 15.68 -21.20 -36.43
C THR A 272 15.61 -22.04 -37.70
N GLU A 273 16.60 -21.86 -38.59
CA GLU A 273 16.92 -22.80 -39.66
C GLU A 273 17.23 -24.17 -39.05
N ASN A 274 16.30 -25.11 -39.22
CA ASN A 274 16.59 -26.53 -39.05
C ASN A 274 17.27 -27.04 -40.32
N GLY A 275 18.59 -27.06 -40.31
CA GLY A 275 19.37 -27.90 -41.21
C GLY A 275 19.21 -29.37 -40.81
N LYS A 276 18.63 -30.19 -41.69
CA LYS A 276 18.79 -31.64 -41.70
C LYS A 276 19.66 -32.03 -42.89
N PRO A 277 20.60 -32.98 -42.75
CA PRO A 277 20.91 -33.90 -43.84
C PRO A 277 19.77 -34.91 -44.04
#